data_AF-A0A1G1K9H3-F1
#
_entry.id   AF-A0A1G1K9H3-F1
#
_cell.length_a   1.000
_cell.length_b   1.000
_cell.length_c   1.000
_cell.angle_alpha   90.00
_cell.angle_beta   90.00
_cell.angle_gamma   90.00
#
_symmetry.space_group_name_H-M   'P 1'
#
loop_
_entity.id
_entity.type
_entity.pdbx_description
1 polymer ?
#
loop_
_entity_poly.entity_id
_entity_poly.type
_entity_poly.pdbx_seq_one_letter_code
_entity_poly.pdbx_strand_id
1 'polypeptide(L)'
;MHKLLGAVGAFCLLVTSAGGALAEEKKPGPADGFNIHVMAPHKMEDGTIGGPFHHYCKGISPEVLQCLLFESTDPNALLVEIEYFIAKPVSRAHVPLKTWNKFYHDHEVEIATGRVQVLDVPEAQAKEIAAVAAQTDGIIFHLWPKGAKAPNGHVGHPTSVGHKPRKE
;
A
#
# COMPACT_ATOMS: atom_id res chain seq x y z
N MET A 1 52.45 15.45 -27.60
CA MET A 1 51.72 14.67 -28.62
C MET A 1 50.37 14.27 -28.03
N HIS A 2 49.30 14.83 -28.59
CA HIS A 2 47.86 14.59 -28.45
C HIS A 2 47.26 14.15 -27.09
N LYS A 3 46.65 15.15 -26.41
CA LYS A 3 45.54 14.99 -25.47
C LYS A 3 44.27 14.63 -26.27
N LEU A 4 43.48 13.64 -25.84
CA LEU A 4 42.12 13.43 -26.35
C LEU A 4 41.11 13.80 -25.26
N LEU A 5 40.37 14.88 -25.54
CA LEU A 5 39.21 15.38 -24.83
C LEU A 5 37.98 14.57 -25.30
N GLY A 6 37.23 13.94 -24.39
CA GLY A 6 35.93 13.34 -24.68
C GLY A 6 34.82 14.26 -24.19
N ALA A 7 34.01 14.75 -25.12
CA ALA A 7 33.09 15.87 -24.95
C ALA A 7 31.88 15.56 -24.06
N VAL A 8 31.55 16.55 -23.23
CA VAL A 8 30.27 16.71 -22.53
C VAL A 8 29.20 17.00 -23.59
N GLY A 9 28.30 16.05 -23.81
CA GLY A 9 27.12 16.25 -24.66
C GLY A 9 26.06 17.04 -23.89
N ALA A 10 25.99 18.35 -24.14
CA ALA A 10 24.90 19.19 -23.67
C ALA A 10 23.61 18.84 -24.43
N PHE A 11 22.67 18.18 -23.76
CA PHE A 11 21.33 17.96 -24.30
C PHE A 11 20.49 19.22 -24.07
N CYS A 12 20.38 20.05 -25.11
CA CYS A 12 19.61 21.28 -25.11
C CYS A 12 18.13 20.93 -25.38
N LEU A 13 17.28 20.91 -24.34
CA LEU A 13 15.83 20.87 -24.53
C LEU A 13 15.33 22.26 -24.89
N LEU A 14 14.87 22.40 -26.14
CA LEU A 14 14.10 23.55 -26.62
C LEU A 14 12.78 23.66 -25.84
N VAL A 15 12.59 24.78 -25.16
CA VAL A 15 11.31 25.17 -24.57
C VAL A 15 10.45 25.77 -25.69
N THR A 16 9.38 25.08 -26.08
CA THR A 16 8.31 25.68 -26.90
C THR A 16 7.13 26.00 -26.01
N SER A 17 6.92 27.30 -25.75
CA SER A 17 5.71 27.84 -25.15
C SER A 17 4.66 28.15 -26.23
N ALA A 18 3.56 27.41 -26.28
CA ALA A 18 2.31 27.87 -26.90
C ALA A 18 1.12 26.99 -26.47
N GLY A 19 0.05 27.64 -26.00
CA GLY A 19 -1.28 27.07 -25.90
C GLY A 19 -1.69 26.62 -24.50
N GLY A 20 -2.11 27.57 -23.66
CA GLY A 20 -2.93 27.26 -22.49
C GLY A 20 -4.25 26.66 -22.96
N ALA A 21 -4.31 25.33 -23.01
CA ALA A 21 -5.58 24.63 -23.01
C ALA A 21 -6.24 24.93 -21.67
N LEU A 22 -7.43 25.53 -21.70
CA LEU A 22 -8.31 25.57 -20.55
C LEU A 22 -8.50 24.11 -20.13
N ALA A 23 -7.95 23.75 -18.97
CA ALA A 23 -8.10 22.41 -18.42
C ALA A 23 -9.59 22.17 -18.18
N GLU A 24 -10.19 21.34 -19.03
CA GLU A 24 -11.47 20.70 -18.72
C GLU A 24 -11.30 20.02 -17.36
N GLU A 25 -12.20 20.29 -16.42
CA GLU A 25 -12.13 19.73 -15.07
C GLU A 25 -12.17 18.20 -15.20
N LYS A 26 -11.00 17.58 -15.10
CA LYS A 26 -10.80 16.17 -15.39
C LYS A 26 -11.63 15.37 -14.39
N LYS A 27 -12.61 14.61 -14.87
CA LYS A 27 -13.34 13.65 -14.04
C LYS A 27 -12.34 12.76 -13.29
N PRO A 28 -12.54 12.48 -11.98
CA PRO A 28 -11.66 11.60 -11.23
C PRO A 28 -11.50 10.25 -11.94
N GLY A 29 -10.26 9.82 -12.10
CA GLY A 29 -9.89 8.53 -12.66
C GLY A 29 -9.68 7.47 -11.56
N PRO A 30 -9.30 6.24 -11.95
CA PRO A 30 -9.09 5.14 -11.00
C PRO A 30 -7.99 5.41 -9.96
N ALA A 31 -6.97 6.20 -10.33
CA ALA A 31 -5.85 6.57 -9.47
C ALA A 31 -6.20 7.61 -8.39
N ASP A 32 -7.37 8.27 -8.50
CA ASP A 32 -7.83 9.25 -7.53
C ASP A 32 -8.63 8.59 -6.40
N GLY A 33 -8.67 9.22 -5.21
CA GLY A 33 -9.55 8.80 -4.10
C GLY A 33 -8.92 7.84 -3.07
N PHE A 34 -7.60 7.69 -3.05
CA PHE A 34 -6.87 7.00 -1.97
C PHE A 34 -6.67 7.92 -0.76
N ASN A 35 -7.76 8.27 -0.09
CA ASN A 35 -7.80 9.31 0.95
C ASN A 35 -7.90 8.76 2.38
N ILE A 36 -7.98 7.45 2.56
CA ILE A 36 -7.94 6.82 3.89
C ILE A 36 -6.47 6.52 4.19
N HIS A 37 -5.90 7.16 5.21
CA HIS A 37 -4.51 6.94 5.60
C HIS A 37 -4.43 6.05 6.85
N VAL A 38 -3.88 4.85 6.69
CA VAL A 38 -3.61 3.92 7.79
C VAL A 38 -2.10 3.69 7.91
N MET A 39 -1.59 3.59 9.12
CA MET A 39 -0.20 3.25 9.39
C MET A 39 -0.14 2.01 10.27
N ALA A 40 0.63 1.00 9.85
CA ALA A 40 0.82 -0.24 10.59
C ALA A 40 2.20 -0.88 10.28
N PRO A 41 2.85 -1.52 11.26
CA PRO A 41 3.99 -2.39 11.00
C PRO A 41 3.53 -3.75 10.49
N HIS A 42 4.37 -4.40 9.68
CA HIS A 42 4.09 -5.75 9.18
C HIS A 42 5.07 -6.77 9.71
N LYS A 43 4.64 -8.03 9.80
CA LYS A 43 5.49 -9.20 10.00
C LYS A 43 5.85 -9.78 8.65
N MET A 44 7.12 -9.63 8.27
CA MET A 44 7.67 -10.14 7.01
C MET A 44 7.73 -11.68 7.01
N GLU A 45 7.92 -12.28 5.82
CA GLU A 45 7.98 -13.75 5.67
C GLU A 45 9.16 -14.38 6.44
N ASP A 46 10.26 -13.64 6.64
CA ASP A 46 11.40 -14.07 7.46
C ASP A 46 11.18 -13.89 8.97
N GLY A 47 10.01 -13.41 9.37
CA GLY A 47 9.61 -13.17 10.76
C GLY A 47 10.07 -11.82 11.33
N THR A 48 10.83 -11.03 10.58
CA THR A 48 11.20 -9.66 11.01
C THR A 48 10.00 -8.72 10.97
N ILE A 49 10.08 -7.62 11.71
CA ILE A 49 9.10 -6.54 11.65
C ILE A 49 9.57 -5.51 10.62
N GLY A 50 8.75 -5.25 9.61
CA GLY A 50 8.92 -4.21 8.60
C GLY A 50 8.05 -2.98 8.87
N GLY A 51 8.38 -1.87 8.21
CA GLY A 51 7.63 -0.61 8.31
C GLY A 51 8.01 0.25 9.52
N PRO A 52 7.05 1.05 10.06
CA PRO A 52 5.63 1.08 9.69
C PRO A 52 5.43 1.50 8.23
N PHE A 53 4.44 0.90 7.57
CA PHE A 53 4.07 1.25 6.21
C PHE A 53 2.88 2.20 6.24
N HIS A 54 2.82 3.10 5.26
CA HIS A 54 1.76 4.08 5.07
C HIS A 54 0.82 3.60 3.97
N HIS A 55 -0.38 3.20 4.38
CA HIS A 55 -1.45 2.70 3.54
C HIS A 55 -2.32 3.87 3.14
N TYR A 56 -2.35 4.18 1.86
CA TYR A 56 -3.35 5.06 1.27
C TYR A 56 -4.38 4.18 0.62
N CYS A 57 -5.58 4.14 1.21
CA CYS A 57 -6.64 3.22 0.86
C CYS A 57 -7.82 3.95 0.20
N LYS A 58 -8.51 3.21 -0.66
CA LYS A 58 -9.72 3.63 -1.37
C LYS A 58 -10.79 2.55 -1.27
N GLY A 59 -12.01 2.94 -0.91
CA GLY A 59 -13.18 2.08 -1.02
C GLY A 59 -13.56 1.85 -2.49
N ILE A 60 -13.69 0.59 -2.90
CA ILE A 60 -14.08 0.19 -4.26
C ILE A 60 -15.52 -0.30 -4.28
N SER A 61 -15.92 -1.04 -3.26
CA SER A 61 -17.27 -1.52 -3.02
C SER A 61 -17.48 -1.68 -1.51
N PRO A 62 -18.68 -2.05 -1.03
CA PRO A 62 -18.88 -2.44 0.36
C PRO A 62 -18.02 -3.62 0.83
N GLU A 63 -17.43 -4.38 -0.10
CA GLU A 63 -16.68 -5.60 0.17
C GLU A 63 -15.16 -5.43 0.00
N VAL A 64 -14.71 -4.36 -0.64
CA VAL A 64 -13.30 -4.20 -1.05
C VAL A 64 -12.83 -2.78 -0.79
N LEU A 65 -11.76 -2.65 0.01
CA LEU A 65 -10.84 -1.52 -0.09
C LEU A 65 -9.54 -2.02 -0.73
N GLN A 66 -8.90 -1.14 -1.50
CA GLN A 66 -7.55 -1.39 -2.02
C GLN A 66 -6.62 -0.27 -1.55
N CYS A 67 -5.38 -0.62 -1.28
CA CYS A 67 -4.40 0.27 -0.67
C CYS A 67 -3.09 0.26 -1.45
N LEU A 68 -2.48 1.45 -1.52
CA LEU A 68 -1.12 1.68 -1.96
C LEU A 68 -0.26 1.88 -0.71
N LEU A 69 0.81 1.11 -0.56
CA LEU A 69 1.62 1.12 0.66
C LEU A 69 3.03 1.64 0.38
N PHE A 70 3.41 2.66 1.15
CA PHE A 70 4.68 3.38 1.02
C PHE A 70 5.52 3.25 2.29
N GLU A 71 6.85 3.36 2.17
CA GLU A 71 7.77 3.33 3.32
C GLU A 71 7.70 4.59 4.20
N SER A 72 7.14 5.69 3.69
CA SER A 72 7.02 6.96 4.40
C SER A 72 5.93 7.84 3.76
N THR A 73 5.67 9.00 4.35
CA THR A 73 4.79 10.04 3.80
C THR A 73 5.52 11.04 2.90
N ASP A 74 6.80 10.80 2.55
CA ASP A 74 7.51 11.65 1.59
C ASP A 74 6.76 11.64 0.25
N PRO A 75 6.54 12.80 -0.40
CA PRO A 75 5.83 12.86 -1.68
C PRO A 75 6.44 12.00 -2.81
N ASN A 76 7.71 11.62 -2.69
CA ASN A 76 8.42 10.74 -3.61
C ASN A 76 8.76 9.37 -3.02
N ALA A 77 8.09 8.97 -1.92
CA ALA A 77 8.27 7.65 -1.33
C ALA A 77 7.98 6.55 -2.35
N LEU A 78 8.74 5.45 -2.26
CA LEU A 78 8.53 4.29 -3.12
C LEU A 78 7.24 3.57 -2.72
N LEU A 79 6.42 3.24 -3.71
CA LEU A 79 5.37 2.23 -3.57
C LEU A 79 6.06 0.87 -3.45
N VAL A 80 5.94 0.26 -2.27
CA VAL A 80 6.63 -1.00 -1.95
C VAL A 80 5.68 -2.17 -1.87
N GLU A 81 4.41 -1.92 -1.56
CA GLU A 81 3.40 -2.97 -1.45
C GLU A 81 2.02 -2.48 -1.94
N ILE A 82 1.16 -3.45 -2.18
CA ILE A 82 -0.29 -3.23 -2.31
C ILE A 82 -1.01 -4.13 -1.32
N GLU A 83 -2.16 -3.68 -0.86
CA GLU A 83 -3.03 -4.49 -0.01
C GLU A 83 -4.47 -4.42 -0.47
N TYR A 84 -5.17 -5.53 -0.34
CA TYR A 84 -6.63 -5.56 -0.42
C TYR A 84 -7.23 -5.89 0.94
N PHE A 85 -8.18 -5.07 1.37
CA PHE A 85 -9.01 -5.32 2.53
C PHE A 85 -10.30 -5.93 1.98
N ILE A 86 -10.49 -7.22 2.22
CA ILE A 86 -11.63 -7.97 1.72
C ILE A 86 -12.57 -8.23 2.88
N ALA A 87 -13.86 -7.90 2.73
CA ALA A 87 -14.86 -8.19 3.74
C ALA A 87 -14.78 -9.67 4.17
N LYS A 88 -14.77 -9.90 5.49
CA LYS A 88 -14.63 -11.23 6.09
C LYS A 88 -15.57 -12.28 5.47
N PRO A 89 -16.87 -12.01 5.21
CA PRO A 89 -17.74 -12.99 4.58
C PRO A 89 -17.24 -13.44 3.19
N VAL A 90 -16.63 -12.54 2.40
CA VAL A 90 -16.13 -12.82 1.05
C VAL A 90 -14.84 -13.63 1.12
N SER A 91 -13.83 -13.15 1.82
CA SER A 91 -12.54 -13.85 1.95
C SER A 91 -12.73 -15.25 2.56
N ARG A 92 -13.57 -15.38 3.60
CA ARG A 92 -13.75 -16.63 4.33
C ARG A 92 -14.58 -17.66 3.59
N ALA A 93 -15.50 -17.24 2.72
CA ALA A 93 -16.29 -18.14 1.87
C ALA A 93 -15.55 -18.58 0.60
N HIS A 94 -14.71 -17.71 0.03
CA HIS A 94 -14.14 -17.93 -1.30
C HIS A 94 -12.64 -18.29 -1.30
N VAL A 95 -11.92 -18.11 -0.18
CA VAL A 95 -10.51 -18.49 -0.06
C VAL A 95 -10.37 -19.73 0.82
N PRO A 96 -9.74 -20.81 0.32
CA PRO A 96 -9.50 -22.00 1.14
C PRO A 96 -8.72 -21.67 2.40
N LEU A 97 -9.09 -22.27 3.54
CA LEU A 97 -8.49 -21.99 4.86
C LEU A 97 -6.95 -22.05 4.85
N LYS A 98 -6.37 -23.02 4.14
CA LYS A 98 -4.91 -23.14 3.99
C LYS A 98 -4.28 -21.93 3.28
N THR A 99 -4.95 -21.43 2.25
CA THR A 99 -4.51 -20.24 1.50
C THR A 99 -4.67 -18.99 2.35
N TRP A 100 -5.81 -18.85 3.04
CA TRP A 100 -6.04 -17.74 3.97
C TRP A 100 -4.96 -17.72 5.06
N ASN A 101 -4.73 -18.84 5.75
CA ASN A 101 -3.74 -18.91 6.83
C ASN A 101 -2.31 -18.61 6.39
N LYS A 102 -2.01 -18.81 5.11
CA LYS A 102 -0.69 -18.53 4.53
C LYS A 102 -0.51 -17.06 4.15
N PHE A 103 -1.53 -16.41 3.59
CA PHE A 103 -1.38 -15.12 2.89
C PHE A 103 -2.23 -13.99 3.45
N TYR A 104 -3.32 -14.31 4.14
CA TYR A 104 -4.22 -13.33 4.74
C TYR A 104 -3.94 -13.15 6.22
N HIS A 105 -4.44 -12.05 6.76
CA HIS A 105 -4.53 -11.80 8.19
C HIS A 105 -5.86 -11.11 8.55
N ASP A 106 -6.25 -11.17 9.81
CA ASP A 106 -7.50 -10.58 10.30
C ASP A 106 -7.22 -9.17 10.85
N HIS A 107 -7.88 -8.15 10.28
CA HIS A 107 -7.68 -6.76 10.70
C HIS A 107 -8.24 -6.45 12.08
N GLU A 108 -9.27 -7.15 12.55
CA GLU A 108 -9.76 -6.98 13.93
C GLU A 108 -8.70 -7.43 14.94
N VAL A 109 -8.05 -8.56 14.66
CA VAL A 109 -6.95 -9.08 15.49
C VAL A 109 -5.78 -8.11 15.49
N GLU A 110 -5.44 -7.54 14.32
CA GLU A 110 -4.37 -6.56 14.20
C GLU A 110 -4.67 -5.25 14.96
N ILE A 111 -5.86 -4.68 14.77
CA ILE A 111 -6.30 -3.45 15.44
C ILE A 111 -6.29 -3.65 16.96
N ALA A 112 -6.73 -4.82 17.45
CA ALA A 112 -6.71 -5.16 18.87
C ALA A 112 -5.29 -5.18 19.47
N THR A 113 -4.23 -5.22 18.65
CA THR A 113 -2.85 -5.13 19.14
C THR A 113 -2.41 -3.70 19.50
N GLY A 114 -3.19 -2.69 19.12
CA GLY A 114 -2.89 -1.27 19.33
C GLY A 114 -1.80 -0.69 18.40
N ARG A 115 -1.43 -1.42 17.33
CA ARG A 115 -0.36 -1.03 16.39
C ARG A 115 -0.86 -0.32 15.13
N VAL A 116 -2.17 -0.32 14.89
CA VAL A 116 -2.81 0.33 13.74
C VAL A 116 -3.20 1.75 14.12
N GLN A 117 -2.85 2.71 13.27
CA GLN A 117 -3.24 4.11 13.42
C GLN A 117 -3.96 4.58 12.16
N VAL A 118 -5.12 5.22 12.31
CA VAL A 118 -5.76 5.95 11.23
C VAL A 118 -5.37 7.41 11.37
N LEU A 119 -4.78 7.98 10.33
CA LEU A 119 -4.16 9.30 10.33
C LEU A 119 -4.98 10.30 9.49
N ASP A 120 -4.65 11.58 9.60
CA ASP A 120 -5.18 12.69 8.79
C ASP A 120 -6.70 12.93 8.88
N VAL A 121 -7.34 12.41 9.94
CA VAL A 121 -8.76 12.61 10.24
C VAL A 121 -8.98 12.84 11.74
N PRO A 122 -10.10 13.45 12.16
CA PRO A 122 -10.47 13.55 13.56
C PRO A 122 -10.63 12.17 14.24
N GLU A 123 -10.38 12.09 15.55
CA GLU A 123 -10.40 10.83 16.31
C GLU A 123 -11.71 10.03 16.17
N ALA A 124 -12.86 10.72 16.14
CA ALA A 124 -14.16 10.07 15.95
C ALA A 124 -14.22 9.34 14.60
N GLN A 125 -13.75 9.99 13.52
CA GLN A 125 -13.71 9.40 12.19
C GLN A 125 -12.65 8.29 12.09
N ALA A 126 -11.51 8.44 12.76
CA ALA A 126 -10.50 7.39 12.87
C ALA A 126 -11.08 6.10 13.49
N LYS A 127 -11.90 6.23 14.53
CA LYS A 127 -12.59 5.11 15.17
C LYS A 127 -13.61 4.44 14.25
N GLU A 128 -14.36 5.22 13.47
CA GLU A 128 -15.30 4.67 12.47
C GLU A 128 -14.57 3.90 11.36
N ILE A 129 -13.48 4.46 10.83
CA ILE A 129 -12.65 3.79 9.82
C ILE A 129 -12.07 2.49 10.38
N ALA A 130 -11.52 2.51 11.59
CA ALA A 130 -11.01 1.31 12.25
C ALA A 130 -12.10 0.25 12.46
N ALA A 131 -13.32 0.66 12.83
CA ALA A 131 -14.45 -0.26 13.00
C ALA A 131 -14.85 -0.94 11.67
N VAL A 132 -14.82 -0.21 10.55
CA VAL A 132 -15.04 -0.78 9.21
C VAL A 132 -13.89 -1.72 8.82
N ALA A 133 -12.63 -1.31 9.02
CA ALA A 133 -11.46 -2.13 8.73
C ALA A 133 -11.47 -3.45 9.51
N ALA A 134 -11.91 -3.44 10.78
CA ALA A 134 -12.04 -4.65 11.60
C ALA A 134 -13.00 -5.70 11.01
N GLN A 135 -13.87 -5.34 10.06
CA GLN A 135 -14.77 -6.28 9.37
C GLN A 135 -14.15 -6.93 8.13
N THR A 136 -12.84 -6.73 7.91
CA THR A 136 -12.13 -7.22 6.73
C THR A 136 -10.95 -8.13 7.11
N ASP A 137 -10.51 -8.97 6.17
CA ASP A 137 -9.23 -9.65 6.19
C ASP A 137 -8.31 -9.00 5.15
N GLY A 138 -7.04 -8.79 5.49
CA GLY A 138 -6.01 -8.18 4.64
C GLY A 138 -5.16 -9.20 3.90
N ILE A 139 -4.83 -8.93 2.64
CA ILE A 139 -3.79 -9.65 1.88
C ILE A 139 -2.81 -8.65 1.27
N ILE A 140 -1.56 -8.75 1.68
CA ILE A 140 -0.48 -7.85 1.26
C ILE A 140 0.36 -8.55 0.19
N PHE A 141 0.71 -7.79 -0.85
CA PHE A 141 1.69 -8.18 -1.85
C PHE A 141 2.87 -7.22 -1.75
N HIS A 142 3.98 -7.70 -1.18
CA HIS A 142 5.23 -6.97 -1.07
C HIS A 142 6.03 -7.12 -2.37
N LEU A 143 6.17 -6.02 -3.12
CA LEU A 143 6.68 -6.01 -4.49
C LEU A 143 8.13 -5.53 -4.59
N TRP A 144 8.67 -4.95 -3.51
CA TRP A 144 10.01 -4.37 -3.50
C TRP A 144 10.85 -4.86 -2.32
N PRO A 145 11.69 -5.91 -2.50
CA PRO A 145 12.49 -6.46 -1.42
C PRO A 145 13.41 -5.42 -0.79
N LYS A 146 13.52 -5.46 0.55
CA LYS A 146 14.36 -4.54 1.32
C LYS A 146 15.80 -4.50 0.78
N GLY A 147 16.28 -3.28 0.48
CA GLY A 147 17.63 -3.05 -0.02
C GLY A 147 17.82 -3.32 -1.53
N ALA A 148 16.81 -3.84 -2.22
CA ALA A 148 16.87 -4.02 -3.67
C ALA A 148 16.87 -2.65 -4.38
N LYS A 149 17.63 -2.54 -5.47
CA LYS A 149 17.68 -1.33 -6.31
C LYS A 149 16.55 -1.26 -7.34
N ALA A 150 15.87 -2.38 -7.60
CA ALA A 150 14.71 -2.50 -8.46
C ALA A 150 13.89 -3.75 -8.06
N PRO A 151 12.58 -3.81 -8.35
CA PRO A 151 11.79 -5.04 -8.23
C PRO A 151 12.41 -6.17 -9.05
N ASN A 152 12.51 -7.36 -8.46
CA ASN A 152 13.16 -8.52 -9.08
C ASN A 152 12.17 -9.64 -9.43
N GLY A 153 10.87 -9.36 -9.37
CA GLY A 153 9.80 -10.32 -9.63
C GLY A 153 9.44 -11.22 -8.45
N HIS A 154 10.16 -11.12 -7.32
CA HIS A 154 9.72 -11.74 -6.07
C HIS A 154 8.52 -10.98 -5.50
N VAL A 155 7.49 -11.72 -5.08
CA VAL A 155 6.32 -11.19 -4.39
C VAL A 155 6.22 -11.86 -3.03
N GLY A 156 6.48 -11.08 -1.97
CA GLY A 156 6.31 -11.52 -0.59
C GLY A 156 4.88 -11.29 -0.11
N HIS A 157 4.48 -12.03 0.92
CA HIS A 157 3.15 -11.92 1.53
C HIS A 157 3.30 -11.71 3.05
N PRO A 158 3.71 -10.50 3.48
CA PRO A 158 3.75 -10.19 4.90
C PRO A 158 2.34 -10.24 5.49
N THR A 159 2.27 -10.40 6.81
CA THR A 159 1.01 -10.43 7.57
C THR A 159 1.06 -9.41 8.69
N SER A 160 -0.07 -9.10 9.32
CA SER A 160 -0.07 -8.24 10.50
C SER A 160 0.85 -8.72 11.62
N VAL A 161 1.43 -7.78 12.36
CA VAL A 161 2.12 -8.08 13.62
C VAL A 161 1.08 -8.54 14.64
N GLY A 162 1.10 -9.84 14.95
CA GLY A 162 0.08 -10.48 15.79
C GLY A 162 -0.87 -11.41 15.03
N HIS A 163 -0.61 -11.67 13.74
CA HIS A 163 -1.35 -12.64 12.93
C HIS A 163 -1.61 -13.95 13.67
N LYS A 164 -2.86 -14.41 13.61
CA LYS A 164 -3.31 -15.68 14.16
C LYS A 164 -3.98 -16.50 13.06
N PRO A 165 -3.53 -17.73 12.79
CA PRO A 165 -4.22 -18.62 11.87
C PRO A 165 -5.65 -18.87 12.32
N ARG A 166 -6.59 -18.84 11.36
CA ARG A 166 -7.95 -19.33 11.53
C ARG A 166 -7.95 -20.86 11.71
N LYS A 167 -8.91 -21.32 12.51
CA LYS A 167 -9.15 -22.76 12.75
C LYS A 167 -10.18 -23.35 11.79
N GLU A 168 -11.08 -22.50 11.28
CA GLU A 168 -12.18 -22.80 10.35
C GLU A 168 -12.38 -21.63 9.38
#